data_AF-A0A7S2AC97-F1
#
_entry.id   AF-A0A7S2AC97-F1
#
_cell.length_a   1.000
_cell.length_b   1.000
_cell.length_c   1.000
_cell.angle_alpha   90.00
_cell.angle_beta   90.00
_cell.angle_gamma   90.00
#
_symmetry.space_group_name_H-M   'P 1'
#
loop_
_entity.id
_entity.type
_entity.pdbx_description
1 polymer ?
#
loop_
_entity_poly.entity_id
_entity_poly.type
_entity_poly.pdbx_seq_one_letter_code
_entity_poly.pdbx_strand_id
1 'polypeptide(L)'
;FWLKQDHGPKTFLTWAPTARHCCCWGLGAMVVLDGVEVKAFQSPELYAGVESVVVEVNGREETVFIDPVHGPKMLKVDGHIKTATMDFNWDSDSGTRGNHYANCKGWSRMTATEQKVMVHMVAKQNQKLRERLTAS
;
A
#
# COMPACT_ATOMS: atom_id res chain seq x y z
N PHE A 1 -40.34 22.79 -43.94
CA PHE A 1 -39.88 21.71 -43.05
C PHE A 1 -39.05 22.31 -41.93
N TRP A 2 -39.64 22.49 -40.75
CA TRP A 2 -38.95 22.95 -39.53
C TRP A 2 -38.88 21.75 -38.58
N LEU A 3 -37.67 21.30 -38.23
CA LEU A 3 -37.47 20.31 -37.17
C LEU A 3 -37.47 21.05 -35.82
N LYS A 4 -38.43 20.73 -34.95
CA LYS A 4 -38.40 21.09 -33.53
C LYS A 4 -37.29 20.30 -32.86
N GLN A 5 -36.35 20.98 -32.21
CA GLN A 5 -35.45 20.37 -31.23
C GLN A 5 -36.19 20.31 -29.89
N ASP A 6 -36.48 19.11 -29.41
CA ASP A 6 -36.96 18.87 -28.05
C ASP A 6 -35.77 18.94 -27.07
N HIS A 7 -35.80 19.92 -26.18
CA HIS A 7 -34.91 19.99 -25.02
C HIS A 7 -35.55 19.20 -23.87
N GLY A 8 -35.10 17.96 -23.66
CA GLY A 8 -35.44 17.18 -22.48
C GLY A 8 -34.95 17.84 -21.17
N PRO A 9 -35.55 17.50 -20.02
CA PRO A 9 -35.23 18.13 -18.74
C PRO A 9 -33.79 17.82 -18.33
N LYS A 10 -32.99 18.88 -18.14
CA LYS A 10 -31.65 18.80 -17.56
C LYS A 10 -31.79 18.43 -16.09
N THR A 11 -31.53 17.17 -15.76
CA THR A 11 -31.39 16.72 -14.38
C THR A 11 -30.17 17.41 -13.76
N PHE A 12 -30.42 18.40 -12.90
CA PHE A 12 -29.42 18.99 -12.03
C PHE A 12 -28.98 17.93 -11.01
N LEU A 13 -27.75 17.42 -11.16
CA LEU A 13 -27.08 16.65 -10.13
C LEU A 13 -26.74 17.61 -8.98
N THR A 14 -27.61 17.68 -7.99
CA THR A 14 -27.31 18.34 -6.72
C THR A 14 -26.31 17.48 -5.96
N TRP A 15 -25.05 17.92 -5.95
CA TRP A 15 -24.04 17.40 -5.02
C TRP A 15 -24.46 17.79 -3.60
N ALA A 16 -25.11 16.87 -2.88
CA ALA A 16 -25.28 17.00 -1.45
C ALA A 16 -23.98 16.57 -0.76
N PRO A 17 -23.28 17.46 -0.02
CA PRO A 17 -22.15 17.07 0.80
C PRO A 17 -22.71 16.48 2.10
N THR A 18 -22.94 15.17 2.11
CA THR A 18 -23.26 14.47 3.35
C THR A 18 -22.13 13.53 3.73
N ALA A 19 -21.82 13.58 5.02
CA ALA A 19 -20.89 12.73 5.76
C ALA A 19 -19.40 12.96 5.52
N ARG A 20 -18.91 13.98 6.23
CA ARG A 20 -17.61 13.94 6.91
C ARG A 20 -17.47 12.61 7.67
N HIS A 21 -16.23 12.13 7.75
CA HIS A 21 -15.76 11.29 8.86
C HIS A 21 -16.23 9.83 8.89
N CYS A 22 -15.48 8.95 8.21
CA CYS A 22 -15.13 7.64 8.78
C CYS A 22 -13.90 7.05 8.05
N CYS A 23 -12.72 7.61 8.36
CA CYS A 23 -11.43 7.01 7.99
C CYS A 23 -10.86 6.21 9.16
N CYS A 24 -11.63 5.32 9.77
CA CYS A 24 -11.15 4.37 10.76
C CYS A 24 -12.02 3.11 10.62
N TRP A 25 -11.41 1.92 10.57
CA TRP A 25 -12.05 0.60 10.43
C TRP A 25 -12.53 0.26 9.02
N GLY A 26 -11.59 -0.27 8.21
CA GLY A 26 -11.84 -0.73 6.84
C GLY A 26 -12.66 -2.01 6.76
N LEU A 27 -13.96 -1.90 6.93
CA LEU A 27 -14.92 -2.75 6.23
C LEU A 27 -15.22 -2.03 4.93
N GLY A 28 -14.78 -2.59 3.80
CA GLY A 28 -14.86 -1.95 2.49
C GLY A 28 -16.25 -1.39 2.24
N ALA A 29 -16.33 -0.07 2.01
CA ALA A 29 -17.57 0.55 1.56
C ALA A 29 -17.94 -0.08 0.21
N MET A 30 -19.18 -0.58 0.09
CA MET A 30 -19.74 -0.96 -1.19
C MET A 30 -19.93 0.34 -1.97
N VAL A 31 -19.07 0.59 -2.95
CA VAL A 31 -19.20 1.75 -3.84
C VAL A 31 -20.05 1.30 -5.01
N VAL A 32 -21.30 1.78 -5.07
CA VAL A 32 -22.13 1.64 -6.26
C VAL A 32 -21.83 2.82 -7.18
N LEU A 33 -21.06 2.58 -8.24
CA LEU A 33 -20.83 3.54 -9.32
C LEU A 33 -21.80 3.20 -10.45
N ASP A 34 -22.70 4.12 -10.79
CA ASP A 34 -23.61 4.02 -11.94
C ASP A 34 -24.44 2.72 -12.01
N GLY A 35 -24.85 2.19 -10.86
CA GLY A 35 -25.63 0.95 -10.79
C GLY A 35 -24.82 -0.34 -10.98
N VAL A 36 -23.50 -0.25 -11.08
CA VAL A 36 -22.58 -1.40 -11.10
C VAL A 36 -22.10 -1.68 -9.68
N GLU A 37 -22.37 -2.89 -9.20
CA GLU A 37 -21.88 -3.38 -7.92
C GLU A 37 -20.38 -3.64 -8.01
N VAL A 38 -19.58 -2.78 -7.38
CA VAL A 38 -18.13 -2.98 -7.28
C VAL A 38 -17.85 -3.88 -6.08
N LYS A 39 -17.20 -5.03 -6.31
CA LYS A 39 -16.83 -5.98 -5.26
C LYS A 39 -15.99 -5.28 -4.18
N ALA A 40 -16.29 -5.61 -2.91
CA ALA A 40 -15.51 -5.17 -1.77
C ALA A 40 -14.04 -5.58 -1.92
N PHE A 41 -13.13 -4.75 -1.37
CA PHE A 41 -11.71 -5.03 -1.33
C PHE A 41 -11.44 -6.37 -0.62
N GLN A 42 -10.85 -7.31 -1.34
CA GLN A 42 -10.38 -8.58 -0.77
C GLN A 42 -8.94 -8.42 -0.31
N SER A 43 -8.65 -8.85 0.92
CA SER A 43 -7.27 -8.91 1.42
C SER A 43 -6.46 -9.83 0.50
N PRO A 44 -5.28 -9.40 0.01
CA PRO A 44 -4.49 -10.19 -0.91
C PRO A 44 -3.86 -11.39 -0.21
N GLU A 45 -4.04 -12.57 -0.79
CA GLU A 45 -3.41 -13.82 -0.35
C GLU A 45 -2.03 -14.06 -1.01
N LEU A 46 -1.49 -13.06 -1.71
CA LEU A 46 -0.31 -13.19 -2.57
C LEU A 46 0.92 -13.79 -1.85
N TYR A 47 1.10 -13.48 -0.57
CA TYR A 47 2.20 -13.97 0.26
C TYR A 47 1.72 -14.80 1.45
N ALA A 48 0.48 -15.30 1.42
CA ALA A 48 -0.03 -16.17 2.47
C ALA A 48 0.75 -17.49 2.49
N GLY A 49 1.37 -17.82 3.63
CA GLY A 49 2.18 -19.03 3.79
C GLY A 49 3.55 -19.01 3.10
N VAL A 50 3.96 -17.86 2.54
CA VAL A 50 5.27 -17.70 1.91
C VAL A 50 6.29 -17.24 2.94
N GLU A 51 7.35 -18.03 3.15
CA GLU A 51 8.41 -17.70 4.12
C GLU A 51 9.49 -16.77 3.55
N SER A 52 9.75 -16.87 2.24
CA SER A 52 10.76 -16.05 1.55
C SER A 52 10.46 -15.89 0.08
N VAL A 53 10.89 -14.77 -0.50
CA VAL A 53 10.76 -14.45 -1.92
C VAL A 53 12.11 -14.01 -2.46
N VAL A 54 12.51 -14.55 -3.61
CA VAL A 54 13.70 -14.12 -4.34
C VAL A 54 13.29 -13.04 -5.33
N VAL A 55 13.99 -11.91 -5.28
CA VAL A 55 13.71 -10.73 -6.10
C VAL A 55 14.98 -10.31 -6.82
N GLU A 56 14.89 -10.09 -8.12
CA GLU A 56 16.00 -9.52 -8.88
C GLU A 56 16.09 -8.00 -8.65
N VAL A 57 17.24 -7.53 -8.18
CA VAL A 57 17.55 -6.12 -7.98
C VAL A 57 18.88 -5.80 -8.65
N ASN A 58 18.86 -4.95 -9.69
CA ASN A 58 20.03 -4.55 -10.46
C ASN A 58 20.84 -5.75 -11.02
N GLY A 59 20.14 -6.78 -11.54
CA GLY A 59 20.79 -7.97 -12.12
C GLY A 59 21.36 -8.96 -11.10
N ARG A 60 21.04 -8.79 -9.81
CA ARG A 60 21.41 -9.73 -8.74
C ARG A 60 20.17 -10.20 -8.01
N GLU A 61 20.13 -11.49 -7.69
CA GLU A 61 19.06 -12.06 -6.87
C GLU A 61 19.26 -11.69 -5.40
N GLU A 62 18.18 -11.22 -4.77
CA GLU A 62 18.13 -10.91 -3.34
C GLU A 62 16.97 -11.67 -2.69
N THR A 63 17.27 -12.43 -1.63
CA THR A 63 16.25 -13.16 -0.87
C THR A 63 15.68 -12.28 0.23
N VAL A 64 14.36 -12.11 0.22
CA VAL A 64 13.61 -11.37 1.25
C VAL A 64 12.77 -12.35 2.05
N PHE A 65 13.00 -12.41 3.36
CA PHE A 65 12.16 -13.20 4.27
C PHE A 65 10.84 -12.46 4.56
N ILE A 66 9.74 -13.19 4.66
CA ILE A 66 8.41 -12.65 4.92
C ILE A 66 7.87 -13.25 6.22
N ASP A 67 7.40 -12.38 7.10
CA ASP A 67 6.57 -12.74 8.24
C ASP A 67 5.09 -12.65 7.83
N PRO A 68 4.26 -13.69 8.06
CA PRO A 68 2.87 -13.69 7.60
C PRO A 68 2.01 -12.60 8.26
N VAL A 69 2.39 -12.15 9.46
CA VAL A 69 1.65 -11.13 10.22
C VAL A 69 2.20 -9.74 9.95
N HIS A 70 3.52 -9.61 9.92
CA HIS A 70 4.20 -8.32 9.93
C HIS A 70 4.75 -7.90 8.56
N GLY A 71 4.92 -8.82 7.62
CA GLY A 71 5.42 -8.55 6.26
C GLY A 71 6.93 -8.78 6.09
N PRO A 72 7.56 -8.16 5.09
CA PRO A 72 8.95 -8.44 4.72
C PRO A 72 9.94 -7.99 5.80
N LYS A 73 11.03 -8.74 5.93
CA LYS A 73 12.07 -8.51 6.92
C LYS A 73 13.29 -7.84 6.30
N MET A 74 13.76 -6.79 6.97
CA MET A 74 14.86 -5.93 6.57
C MET A 74 16.09 -6.19 7.42
N LEU A 75 17.26 -6.19 6.78
CA LEU A 75 18.56 -6.26 7.41
C LEU A 75 18.91 -4.90 8.03
N LYS A 76 19.43 -4.91 9.26
CA LYS A 76 19.94 -3.73 9.95
C LYS A 76 21.47 -3.71 9.96
N VAL A 77 22.02 -2.53 10.27
CA VAL A 77 23.47 -2.25 10.27
C VAL A 77 24.23 -3.12 11.27
N ASP A 78 23.58 -3.50 12.37
CA ASP A 78 24.09 -4.44 13.37
C ASP A 78 24.06 -5.91 12.91
N GLY A 79 23.59 -6.17 11.69
CA GLY A 79 23.42 -7.52 11.14
C GLY A 79 22.12 -8.21 11.60
N HIS A 80 21.35 -7.61 12.51
CA HIS A 80 20.07 -8.17 12.94
C HIS A 80 18.97 -7.95 11.88
N ILE A 81 17.96 -8.80 11.92
CA ILE A 81 16.80 -8.75 11.03
C ILE A 81 15.62 -8.15 11.80
N LYS A 82 14.93 -7.15 11.22
CA LYS A 82 13.71 -6.55 11.78
C LYS A 82 12.63 -6.51 10.72
N THR A 83 11.36 -6.63 11.11
CA THR A 83 10.25 -6.39 10.18
C THR A 83 10.30 -4.95 9.64
N ALA A 84 10.19 -4.82 8.32
CA ALA A 84 10.01 -3.53 7.69
C ALA A 84 8.65 -2.95 8.06
N THR A 85 8.63 -1.66 8.36
CA THR A 85 7.41 -0.87 8.50
C THR A 85 7.34 0.08 7.33
N MET A 86 6.22 0.10 6.62
CA MET A 86 6.01 1.06 5.54
C MET A 86 5.59 2.39 6.16
N ASP A 87 6.55 3.27 6.37
CA ASP A 87 6.26 4.65 6.73
C ASP A 87 6.00 5.41 5.41
N PHE A 88 4.73 5.76 5.18
CA PHE A 88 4.32 6.53 3.99
C PHE A 88 4.63 8.02 4.12
N ASN A 89 5.27 8.46 5.22
CA ASN A 89 5.67 9.84 5.38
C ASN A 89 6.90 10.16 4.50
N TRP A 90 6.62 10.49 3.24
CA TRP A 90 7.57 11.15 2.34
C TRP A 90 7.97 12.56 2.84
N ASP A 91 7.18 13.17 3.74
CA ASP A 91 7.36 14.54 4.26
C ASP A 91 8.10 14.65 5.62
N SER A 92 9.03 13.74 5.92
CA SER A 92 9.82 13.83 7.16
C SER A 92 10.97 14.84 7.08
N ASP A 93 10.69 16.05 6.56
CA ASP A 93 11.51 17.26 6.78
C ASP A 93 10.80 18.29 7.70
N SER A 94 9.60 17.96 8.20
CA SER A 94 8.82 18.87 9.04
C SER A 94 8.74 18.39 10.50
N GLY A 95 9.85 18.50 11.24
CA GLY A 95 9.97 18.79 12.70
C GLY A 95 8.97 18.26 13.74
N THR A 96 8.08 17.32 13.41
CA THR A 96 6.94 16.97 14.25
C THR A 96 7.19 15.56 14.78
N ARG A 97 7.73 15.48 16.00
CA ARG A 97 7.88 14.24 16.79
C ARG A 97 6.52 13.71 17.27
N GLY A 98 5.52 13.70 16.40
CA GLY A 98 4.13 13.37 16.69
C GLY A 98 3.74 12.05 16.06
N ASN A 99 3.87 10.97 16.82
CA ASN A 99 3.19 9.69 16.62
C ASN A 99 3.18 9.11 15.17
N HIS A 100 4.36 8.92 14.58
CA HIS A 100 4.53 8.32 13.24
C HIS A 100 3.94 6.90 13.09
N TYR A 101 3.69 6.18 14.20
CA TYR A 101 3.11 4.83 14.17
C TYR A 101 1.61 4.82 13.87
N ALA A 102 0.89 5.94 14.06
CA ALA A 102 -0.56 5.94 13.99
C ALA A 102 -1.12 5.71 12.57
N ASN A 103 -0.32 5.97 11.52
CA ASN A 103 -0.80 5.96 10.13
C ASN A 103 -0.16 4.91 9.22
N CYS A 104 0.70 4.02 9.75
CA CYS A 104 1.28 2.96 8.95
C CYS A 104 0.23 1.88 8.66
N LYS A 105 -0.04 1.62 7.37
CA LYS A 105 -0.93 0.54 6.94
C LYS A 105 -0.26 -0.80 7.26
N GLY A 106 -0.90 -1.64 8.08
CA GLY A 106 -0.39 -2.98 8.42
C GLY A 106 -0.38 -3.91 7.21
N TRP A 107 0.53 -4.89 7.20
CA TRP A 107 0.75 -5.83 6.09
C TRP A 107 -0.53 -6.54 5.60
N SER A 108 -1.36 -7.02 6.54
CA SER A 108 -2.62 -7.71 6.23
C SER A 108 -3.68 -6.81 5.60
N ARG A 109 -3.52 -5.49 5.74
CA ARG A 109 -4.42 -4.48 5.16
C ARG A 109 -3.94 -4.01 3.79
N MET A 110 -2.69 -4.30 3.42
CA MET A 110 -2.10 -3.86 2.15
C MET A 110 -2.76 -4.55 0.95
N THR A 111 -2.74 -3.89 -0.21
CA THR A 111 -3.10 -4.48 -1.50
C THR A 111 -1.95 -5.36 -2.03
N ALA A 112 -2.24 -6.24 -2.99
CA ALA A 112 -1.19 -7.08 -3.59
C ALA A 112 -0.04 -6.24 -4.18
N THR A 113 -0.38 -5.08 -4.75
CA THR A 113 0.61 -4.15 -5.31
C THR A 113 1.44 -3.49 -4.22
N GLU A 114 0.82 -3.01 -3.14
CA GLU A 114 1.54 -2.43 -2.00
C GLU A 114 2.49 -3.46 -1.37
N GLN A 115 2.03 -4.70 -1.19
CA GLN A 115 2.86 -5.79 -0.69
C GLN A 115 4.06 -6.06 -1.60
N LYS A 116 3.85 -6.14 -2.94
CA LYS A 116 4.95 -6.26 -3.92
C LYS A 116 5.94 -5.11 -3.82
N VAL A 117 5.45 -3.87 -3.80
CA VAL A 117 6.31 -2.67 -3.70
C VAL A 117 7.15 -2.73 -2.43
N MET A 118 6.55 -3.08 -1.30
CA MET A 118 7.25 -3.19 -0.02
C MET A 118 8.33 -4.26 -0.04
N VAL A 119 8.06 -5.44 -0.62
CA VAL A 119 9.07 -6.51 -0.79
C VAL A 119 10.25 -6.02 -1.65
N HIS A 120 9.98 -5.35 -2.78
CA HIS A 120 11.04 -4.78 -3.62
C HIS A 120 11.84 -3.67 -2.93
N MET A 121 11.19 -2.83 -2.12
CA MET A 121 11.88 -1.81 -1.32
C MET A 121 12.83 -2.44 -0.32
N VAL A 122 12.38 -3.47 0.39
CA VAL A 122 13.21 -4.21 1.35
C VAL A 122 14.37 -4.92 0.65
N ALA A 123 14.14 -5.55 -0.50
CA ALA A 123 15.20 -6.17 -1.30
C ALA A 123 16.32 -5.16 -1.64
N LYS A 124 15.95 -3.97 -2.15
CA LYS A 124 16.91 -2.90 -2.47
C LYS A 124 17.71 -2.44 -1.24
N GLN A 125 17.06 -2.33 -0.08
CA GLN A 125 17.72 -1.91 1.15
C GLN A 125 18.67 -2.99 1.68
N ASN A 126 18.25 -4.26 1.67
CA ASN A 126 19.07 -5.39 2.08
C ASN A 126 20.31 -5.52 1.18
N GLN A 127 20.15 -5.41 -0.14
CA GLN A 127 21.25 -5.43 -1.10
C GLN A 127 22.25 -4.30 -0.79
N LYS A 128 21.78 -3.05 -0.71
CA LYS A 128 22.63 -1.89 -0.43
C LYS A 128 23.38 -2.01 0.90
N LEU A 129 22.73 -2.57 1.91
CA LEU A 129 23.34 -2.74 3.22
C LEU A 129 24.38 -3.87 3.22
N ARG A 130 24.09 -4.99 2.56
CA ARG A 130 25.05 -6.09 2.38
C ARG A 130 26.30 -5.60 1.68
N GLU A 131 26.16 -4.83 0.60
CA GLU A 131 27.29 -4.25 -0.13
C GLU A 131 28.19 -3.38 0.77
N ARG A 132 27.59 -2.58 1.66
CA ARG A 132 28.35 -1.75 2.62
C ARG A 132 29.11 -2.58 3.65
N LEU A 133 28.49 -3.64 4.16
CA LEU A 133 29.11 -4.54 5.13
C LEU A 133 30.27 -5.34 4.52
N THR A 134 30.18 -5.70 3.23
CA THR A 134 31.26 -6.42 2.53
C THR A 134 32.41 -5.52 2.08
N ALA A 135 32.17 -4.22 1.95
CA ALA A 135 33.17 -3.25 1.49
C ALA A 135 33.98 -2.61 2.64
N SER A 136 33.67 -2.94 3.91
CA SER A 136 34.37 -2.48 5.11
C SER A 136 35.41 -3.51 5.56
#